data_AF-A0A0Q9R565-F1
#
_entry.id   AF-A0A0Q9R565-F1
#
_cell.length_a   1.000
_cell.length_b   1.000
_cell.length_c   1.000
_cell.angle_alpha   90.00
_cell.angle_beta   90.00
_cell.angle_gamma   90.00
#
_symmetry.space_group_name_H-M   'P 1'
#
loop_
_entity.id
_entity.type
_entity.pdbx_description
1 polymer ?
#
loop_
_entity_poly.entity_id
_entity_poly.type
_entity_poly.pdbx_seq_one_letter_code
_entity_poly.pdbx_strand_id
1 'polypeptide(L)' 'MEWKDGSLTKAVIASTASGPCCIRSAISCSITVEGKPVESERPAGLLRFHADAGVVYTVLPD' A
#
# COMPACT_ATOMS: atom_id res chain seq x y z
N MET A 1 -4.11 -10.42 -3.15
CA MET A 1 -4.98 -9.55 -2.33
C MET A 1 -5.95 -10.44 -1.58
N GLU A 2 -6.35 -10.04 -0.39
CA GLU A 2 -7.27 -10.75 0.50
C GLU A 2 -8.45 -9.84 0.85
N TRP A 3 -9.66 -10.42 0.85
CA TRP A 3 -10.91 -9.70 1.01
C TRP A 3 -11.85 -10.50 1.91
N LYS A 4 -12.70 -9.81 2.67
CA LYS A 4 -13.78 -10.39 3.47
C LYS A 4 -14.98 -9.47 3.46
N ASP A 5 -16.17 -10.02 3.20
CA ASP A 5 -17.45 -9.29 3.22
C ASP A 5 -17.42 -8.00 2.36
N GLY A 6 -16.78 -8.08 1.18
CA GLY A 6 -16.65 -6.95 0.25
C GLY A 6 -15.59 -5.90 0.63
N SER A 7 -14.89 -6.08 1.75
CA SER A 7 -13.84 -5.16 2.23
C SER A 7 -12.45 -5.76 2.08
N LEU A 8 -11.47 -4.92 1.74
CA LEU A 8 -10.06 -5.32 1.69
C LEU A 8 -9.58 -5.67 3.09
N THR A 9 -8.91 -6.80 3.28
CA THR A 9 -8.26 -7.16 4.56
C THR A 9 -6.74 -7.08 4.48
N LYS A 10 -6.17 -7.35 3.29
CA LYS A 10 -4.73 -7.23 3.05
C LYS A 10 -4.44 -7.16 1.55
N ALA A 11 -3.48 -6.32 1.16
CA ALA A 11 -2.84 -6.41 -0.14
C ALA A 11 -1.33 -6.52 0.02
N VAL A 12 -0.69 -7.15 -0.96
CA VAL A 12 0.77 -7.26 -1.06
C VAL A 12 1.15 -6.72 -2.43
N ILE A 13 2.10 -5.79 -2.46
CA ILE A 13 2.58 -5.14 -3.68
C ILE A 13 4.07 -5.44 -3.80
N ALA A 14 4.45 -6.21 -4.81
CA ALA A 14 5.86 -6.41 -5.16
C ALA A 14 6.23 -5.38 -6.22
N SER A 15 7.19 -4.49 -5.91
CA SER A 15 7.63 -3.50 -6.87
C SER A 15 8.75 -4.04 -7.75
N THR A 16 8.62 -3.89 -9.07
CA THR A 16 9.67 -4.26 -10.04
C THR A 16 10.48 -3.06 -10.53
N ALA A 17 10.13 -1.84 -10.11
CA ALA A 17 10.79 -0.61 -10.49
C ALA A 17 10.77 0.40 -9.33
N SER A 18 11.79 1.23 -9.23
CA SER A 18 11.81 2.31 -8.24
C SER A 18 11.01 3.51 -8.73
N GLY A 19 10.27 4.17 -7.83
CA GLY A 19 9.48 5.35 -8.15
C GLY A 19 8.18 5.49 -7.35
N PRO A 20 7.33 6.46 -7.72
CA PRO A 20 6.07 6.69 -7.01
C PRO A 20 5.08 5.55 -7.25
N CYS A 21 4.55 4.99 -6.17
CA CYS A 21 3.41 4.08 -6.20
C CYS A 21 2.18 4.79 -5.62
N CYS A 22 1.05 4.66 -6.31
CA CYS A 22 -0.22 5.27 -5.92
C CYS A 22 -1.29 4.19 -5.77
N ILE A 23 -1.93 4.12 -4.61
CA ILE A 23 -2.99 3.16 -4.30
C ILE A 23 -4.30 3.94 -4.16
N ARG A 24 -5.31 3.49 -4.91
CA ARG A 24 -6.71 3.88 -4.71
C ARG A 24 -7.38 2.79 -3.89
N SER A 25 -8.00 3.18 -2.78
CA SER A 25 -8.79 2.30 -1.93
C SER A 25 -10.09 2.98 -1.54
N ALA A 26 -11.15 2.20 -1.33
CA ALA A 26 -12.43 2.70 -0.81
C ALA A 26 -12.35 2.98 0.71
N ILE A 27 -11.33 2.45 1.38
CA ILE A 27 -11.06 2.60 2.81
C ILE A 27 -9.65 3.16 3.02
N SER A 28 -9.42 3.79 4.17
CA SER A 28 -8.07 4.19 4.58
C SER A 28 -7.19 2.94 4.77
N CYS A 29 -5.94 3.02 4.31
CA CYS A 29 -4.96 1.95 4.45
C CYS A 29 -3.61 2.49 4.93
N SER A 30 -2.89 1.67 5.66
CA SER A 30 -1.47 1.84 6.00
C SER A 30 -0.61 0.93 5.13
N ILE A 31 0.66 1.29 5.03
CA ILE A 31 1.65 0.53 4.26
C ILE A 31 2.88 0.25 5.13
N THR A 32 3.38 -0.98 5.01
CA THR A 32 4.56 -1.45 5.74
C THR A 32 5.48 -2.25 4.82
N VAL A 33 6.77 -2.28 5.19
CA VAL A 33 7.78 -3.21 4.67
C VAL A 33 8.36 -3.94 5.85
N GLU A 34 8.29 -5.27 5.84
CA GLU A 34 8.78 -6.11 6.95
C GLU A 34 8.21 -5.67 8.32
N GLY A 35 6.94 -5.25 8.34
CA GLY A 35 6.25 -4.76 9.53
C GLY A 35 6.61 -3.34 9.96
N LYS A 36 7.54 -2.66 9.29
CA LYS A 36 7.89 -1.25 9.57
C LYS A 36 7.02 -0.31 8.73
N PRO A 37 6.42 0.75 9.31
CA PRO A 37 5.65 1.73 8.56
C PRO A 37 6.47 2.39 7.45
N VAL A 38 5.83 2.62 6.31
CA VAL A 38 6.39 3.40 5.19
C VAL A 38 5.75 4.78 5.19
N GLU A 39 6.57 5.82 5.04
CA GLU A 39 6.10 7.18 4.90
C GLU A 39 5.25 7.32 3.63
N SER A 40 4.07 7.92 3.78
CA SER A 40 3.11 8.03 2.70
C SER A 40 2.30 9.32 2.81
N GLU A 41 1.91 9.84 1.67
CA GLU A 41 1.08 11.04 1.52
C GLU A 41 -0.31 10.65 1.02
N ARG A 42 -1.30 11.54 1.21
CA ARG A 42 -2.67 11.32 0.71
C ARG A 42 -3.18 12.42 -0.24
N PRO A 43 -2.52 12.66 -1.39
CA PRO A 43 -3.00 13.62 -2.37
C PRO A 43 -4.30 13.13 -3.03
N ALA A 44 -5.35 13.97 -3.04
CA ALA A 44 -6.61 13.68 -3.73
C ALA A 44 -7.25 12.32 -3.37
N GLY A 45 -7.08 11.86 -2.11
CA GLY A 45 -7.64 10.59 -1.62
C GLY A 45 -6.90 9.33 -2.08
N LEU A 46 -5.72 9.45 -2.70
CA LEU A 46 -4.85 8.33 -3.05
C LEU A 46 -3.74 8.20 -2.02
N LEU A 47 -3.43 6.99 -1.58
CA LEU A 47 -2.23 6.73 -0.79
C LEU A 47 -1.01 6.71 -1.73
N ARG A 48 -0.05 7.59 -1.53
CA ARG A 48 1.17 7.69 -2.36
C ARG A 48 2.42 7.50 -1.52
N PHE A 49 3.35 6.69 -2.01
CA PHE A 49 4.65 6.45 -1.37
C PHE A 49 5.74 6.19 -2.43
N HIS A 50 7.01 6.31 -2.04
CA HIS A 50 8.12 5.86 -2.89
C HIS A 50 8.30 4.35 -2.73
N ALA A 51 8.20 3.61 -3.82
CA ALA A 51 8.46 2.17 -3.86
C ALA A 51 9.85 1.92 -4.46
N ASP A 52 10.58 0.96 -3.88
CA ASP A 52 11.90 0.52 -4.33
C ASP A 52 11.78 -0.80 -5.10
N ALA A 53 12.50 -0.92 -6.22
CA ALA A 53 12.55 -2.16 -6.99
C ALA A 53 13.03 -3.34 -6.13
N GLY A 54 12.33 -4.47 -6.22
CA GLY A 54 12.62 -5.69 -5.46
C GLY A 54 12.00 -5.73 -4.06
N VAL A 55 11.39 -4.64 -3.58
CA VAL A 55 10.76 -4.60 -2.26
C VAL A 55 9.29 -5.03 -2.33
N VAL A 56 8.87 -5.77 -1.30
CA VAL A 56 7.50 -6.25 -1.12
C VAL A 56 6.84 -5.48 0.02
N TYR A 57 5.77 -4.76 -0.32
CA TYR A 57 5.01 -3.93 0.59
C TYR A 57 3.74 -4.65 1.02
N THR A 58 3.39 -4.53 2.29
CA THR A 58 2.10 -4.98 2.83
C THR A 58 1.21 -3.78 3.08
N VAL A 59 0.00 -3.83 2.54
CA VAL A 59 -1.04 -2.82 2.69
C VAL A 59 -2.15 -3.42 3.54
N LEU A 60 -2.51 -2.73 4.62
CA LEU A 60 -3.56 -3.14 5.55
C LEU A 60 -4.57 -2.00 5.68
N PRO A 61 -5.86 -2.30 5.96
CA PRO A 61 -6.80 -1.30 6.44
C PRO A 61 -6.26 -0.57 7.68
N ASP A 62 -6.52 0.74 7.77
CA ASP A 62 -6.28 1.54 8.99
C ASP A 62 -7.37 1.32 10.05
#